data_AF-A0A3A9ETN6-F1
#
_entry.id   AF-A0A3A9ETN6-F1
#
_cell.length_a   1.000
_cell.length_b   1.000
_cell.length_c   1.000
_cell.angle_alpha   90.00
_cell.angle_beta   90.00
_cell.angle_gamma   90.00
#
_symmetry.space_group_name_H-M   'P 1'
#
loop_
_entity.id
_entity.type
_entity.pdbx_description
1 polymer ?
#
loop_
_entity_poly.entity_id
_entity_poly.type
_entity_poly.pdbx_seq_one_letter_code
_entity_poly.pdbx_strand_id
1 'polypeptide(L)'
;MSKKYSYNRTGPERKALVDTISRILEKPAVYLGAPTFAYVVGDYRISRKGSLFGMNDAGREEMESLVLRLQEEGFIAETPAEEDSLIEEATVGTAEVATENVVDEATEAAADNTDTAPLMATGNSDEENTLTIEMPKTGFTDISLDNLQKIITSKETLLKKALGTERLLVADTGDTLKFPWFTLHGLEGEADAYSRLIAAICDTAKKRRRITARERGSENDKFDMRLFLVQLGFVGNEYKTARRILLRNLTGNSSWKSGHAPNRPAPNNTEDAGSASRPADNPSETATETVPQPETEGGENYGK
;
A
#
# COMPACT_ATOMS: atom_id res chain seq x y z
N MET A 1 13.98 -23.06 12.97
CA MET A 1 13.68 -21.90 12.10
C MET A 1 14.57 -22.03 10.87
N SER A 2 13.98 -22.19 9.70
CA SER A 2 14.74 -22.33 8.45
C SER A 2 15.35 -20.97 8.08
N LYS A 3 16.69 -20.88 8.02
CA LYS A 3 17.41 -19.66 7.66
C LYS A 3 17.11 -19.27 6.21
N LYS A 4 17.03 -17.96 5.95
CA LYS A 4 16.77 -17.37 4.64
C LYS A 4 17.76 -16.25 4.38
N TYR A 5 18.34 -16.24 3.18
CA TYR A 5 19.26 -15.19 2.73
C TYR A 5 18.66 -14.46 1.53
N SER A 6 18.67 -13.12 1.55
CA SER A 6 18.10 -12.30 0.48
C SER A 6 19.21 -11.57 -0.26
N TYR A 7 19.36 -11.81 -1.56
CA TYR A 7 20.38 -11.15 -2.39
C TYR A 7 19.82 -10.03 -3.26
N ASN A 8 18.49 -9.85 -3.28
CA ASN A 8 17.75 -8.87 -4.08
C ASN A 8 18.09 -8.85 -5.59
N ARG A 9 18.67 -9.94 -6.12
CA ARG A 9 19.00 -10.10 -7.55
C ARG A 9 17.79 -10.55 -8.36
N THR A 10 17.56 -9.92 -9.52
CA THR A 10 16.48 -10.28 -10.45
C THR A 10 16.98 -10.42 -11.89
N GLY A 11 16.17 -11.04 -12.76
CA GLY A 11 16.50 -11.14 -14.19
C GLY A 11 17.83 -11.86 -14.47
N PRO A 12 18.77 -11.25 -15.21
CA PRO A 12 20.05 -11.87 -15.55
C PRO A 12 20.95 -12.08 -14.33
N GLU A 13 20.94 -11.18 -13.35
CA GLU A 13 21.74 -11.32 -12.13
C GLU A 13 21.27 -12.49 -11.26
N ARG A 14 19.96 -12.77 -11.25
CA ARG A 14 19.42 -13.97 -10.59
C ARG A 14 19.91 -15.24 -11.29
N LYS A 15 20.04 -15.23 -12.62
CA LYS A 15 20.56 -16.37 -13.35
C LYS A 15 22.02 -16.62 -12.99
N ALA A 16 22.84 -15.58 -12.94
CA ALA A 16 24.23 -15.67 -12.47
C ALA A 16 24.34 -16.23 -11.04
N LEU A 17 23.47 -15.80 -10.12
CA LEU A 17 23.38 -16.35 -8.77
C LEU A 17 23.05 -17.85 -8.78
N VAL A 18 22.06 -18.26 -9.57
CA VAL A 18 21.65 -19.68 -9.69
C VAL A 18 22.76 -20.53 -10.30
N ASP A 19 23.43 -20.02 -11.34
CA ASP A 19 24.54 -20.71 -12.00
C ASP A 19 25.73 -20.87 -11.04
N THR A 20 26.01 -19.87 -10.21
CA THR A 20 27.05 -19.92 -9.17
C THR A 20 26.70 -20.94 -8.09
N ILE A 21 25.46 -20.95 -7.61
CA ILE A 21 25.00 -21.94 -6.62
C ILE A 21 25.06 -23.37 -7.20
N SER A 22 24.68 -23.53 -8.47
CA SER A 22 24.76 -24.81 -9.18
C SER A 22 26.21 -25.32 -9.27
N ARG A 23 27.17 -24.42 -9.52
CA ARG A 23 28.60 -24.73 -9.51
C ARG A 23 29.11 -25.09 -8.12
N ILE A 24 28.80 -24.31 -7.08
CA ILE A 24 29.28 -24.54 -5.72
C ILE A 24 28.76 -25.88 -5.15
N LEU A 25 27.50 -26.22 -5.45
CA LEU A 25 26.86 -27.44 -4.96
C LEU A 25 27.06 -28.64 -5.89
N GLU A 26 27.66 -28.45 -7.06
CA GLU A 26 27.82 -29.45 -8.12
C GLU A 26 26.49 -30.14 -8.51
N LYS A 27 25.37 -29.42 -8.37
CA LYS A 27 24.01 -29.92 -8.64
C LYS A 27 23.35 -29.07 -9.73
N PRO A 28 22.57 -29.65 -10.65
CA PRO A 28 21.93 -28.89 -11.72
C PRO A 28 20.81 -27.99 -11.20
N ALA A 29 20.65 -26.82 -11.81
CA ALA A 29 19.54 -25.91 -11.54
C ALA A 29 18.29 -26.26 -12.35
N VAL A 30 17.17 -26.50 -11.66
CA VAL A 30 15.87 -26.83 -12.26
C VAL A 30 14.91 -25.65 -12.11
N TYR A 31 14.36 -25.16 -13.21
CA TYR A 31 13.39 -24.07 -13.21
C TYR A 31 11.95 -24.56 -13.03
N LEU A 32 11.27 -24.09 -11.98
CA LEU A 32 9.94 -24.56 -11.60
C LEU A 32 8.77 -23.91 -12.37
N GLY A 33 9.02 -22.93 -13.24
CA GLY A 33 7.97 -22.27 -14.03
C GLY A 33 6.88 -21.59 -13.17
N ALA A 34 5.72 -21.32 -13.76
CA ALA A 34 4.59 -20.73 -13.04
C ALA A 34 3.97 -21.73 -12.02
N PRO A 35 3.42 -21.27 -10.88
CA PRO A 35 3.24 -19.88 -10.46
C PRO A 35 4.43 -19.28 -9.70
N THR A 36 5.46 -20.08 -9.40
CA THR A 36 6.51 -19.71 -8.43
C THR A 36 7.71 -19.00 -9.07
N PHE A 37 8.01 -19.32 -10.33
CA PHE A 37 9.16 -18.82 -11.09
C PHE A 37 10.50 -18.97 -10.35
N ALA A 38 10.61 -20.01 -9.52
CA ALA A 38 11.76 -20.30 -8.68
C ALA A 38 12.69 -21.33 -9.34
N TYR A 39 13.95 -21.35 -8.90
CA TYR A 39 14.90 -22.41 -9.21
C TYR A 39 15.09 -23.32 -8.01
N VAL A 40 15.36 -24.59 -8.27
CA VAL A 40 15.80 -25.56 -7.27
C VAL A 40 17.17 -26.06 -7.66
N VAL A 41 18.10 -26.06 -6.71
CA VAL A 41 19.46 -26.59 -6.86
C VAL A 41 19.70 -27.47 -5.65
N GLY A 42 19.62 -28.79 -5.82
CA GLY A 42 19.65 -29.72 -4.69
C GLY A 42 18.54 -29.42 -3.67
N ASP A 43 18.94 -29.24 -2.41
CA ASP A 43 18.04 -28.98 -1.27
C ASP A 43 17.79 -27.48 -1.06
N TYR A 44 18.14 -26.65 -2.05
CA TYR A 44 18.03 -25.20 -1.98
C TYR A 44 17.05 -24.68 -3.03
N ARG A 45 16.29 -23.67 -2.64
CA ARG A 45 15.33 -22.98 -3.52
C ARG A 45 15.66 -21.51 -3.63
N ILE A 46 15.74 -21.02 -4.87
CA ILE A 46 15.99 -19.62 -5.19
C ILE A 46 14.70 -19.00 -5.74
N SER A 47 14.18 -17.97 -5.08
CA SER A 47 12.95 -17.29 -5.50
C SER A 47 13.16 -16.34 -6.68
N ARG A 48 12.04 -15.88 -7.28
CA ARG A 48 12.05 -14.87 -8.35
C ARG A 48 12.80 -13.58 -7.98
N LYS A 49 12.84 -13.23 -6.68
CA LYS A 49 13.48 -12.03 -6.13
C LYS A 49 14.93 -12.27 -5.67
N GLY A 50 15.50 -13.45 -5.93
CA GLY A 50 16.87 -13.77 -5.52
C GLY A 50 16.99 -14.06 -4.01
N SER A 51 15.96 -14.63 -3.39
CA SER A 51 16.07 -15.13 -2.00
C SER A 51 16.32 -16.63 -2.00
N LEU A 52 17.31 -17.07 -1.23
CA LEU A 52 17.72 -18.45 -1.03
C LEU A 52 17.02 -19.05 0.20
N PHE A 53 16.48 -20.25 0.06
CA PHE A 53 15.80 -21.01 1.11
C PHE A 53 16.36 -22.43 1.17
N GLY A 54 16.61 -22.93 2.38
CA GLY A 54 16.90 -24.35 2.60
C GLY A 54 15.60 -25.14 2.71
N MET A 55 15.51 -26.29 2.04
CA MET A 55 14.37 -27.20 2.12
C MET A 55 14.44 -28.11 3.36
N ASN A 56 15.64 -28.30 3.92
CA ASN A 56 15.89 -29.16 5.08
C ASN A 56 16.57 -28.37 6.20
N ASP A 57 16.17 -28.60 7.45
CA ASP A 57 16.76 -27.95 8.63
C ASP A 57 18.13 -28.56 9.03
N ALA A 58 18.49 -29.72 8.48
CA ALA A 58 19.77 -30.40 8.71
C ALA A 58 20.96 -29.75 7.97
N GLY A 59 20.70 -28.93 6.95
CA GLY A 59 21.74 -28.30 6.12
C GLY A 59 22.15 -26.90 6.59
N ARG A 60 22.11 -26.61 7.90
CA ARG A 60 22.41 -25.27 8.42
C ARG A 60 23.86 -24.86 8.14
N GLU A 61 24.81 -25.76 8.43
CA GLU A 61 26.23 -25.54 8.22
C GLU A 61 26.56 -25.48 6.72
N GLU A 62 25.93 -26.33 5.91
CA GLU A 62 26.07 -26.31 4.45
C GLU A 62 25.53 -25.01 3.84
N MET A 63 24.42 -24.49 4.37
CA MET A 63 23.86 -23.20 3.96
C MET A 63 24.81 -22.04 4.31
N GLU A 64 25.39 -22.04 5.51
CA GLU A 64 26.35 -21.01 5.92
C GLU A 64 27.61 -21.06 5.05
N SER A 65 28.17 -22.25 4.81
CA SER A 65 29.31 -22.43 3.90
C SER A 65 28.99 -21.96 2.47
N LEU A 66 27.79 -22.25 1.98
CA LEU A 66 27.33 -21.77 0.67
C LEU A 66 27.25 -20.24 0.62
N VAL A 67 26.73 -19.60 1.67
CA VAL A 67 26.63 -18.13 1.75
C VAL A 67 28.01 -17.48 1.78
N LEU A 68 28.96 -18.02 2.55
CA LEU A 68 30.35 -17.51 2.55
C LEU A 68 30.99 -17.59 1.16
N ARG A 69 30.87 -18.72 0.46
CA ARG A 69 31.40 -18.87 -0.91
C ARG A 69 30.71 -17.95 -1.91
N LEU A 70 29.42 -17.69 -1.72
CA LEU A 70 28.70 -16.71 -2.53
C LEU A 70 29.21 -15.28 -2.30
N GLN A 71 29.59 -14.95 -1.06
CA GLN A 71 30.19 -13.65 -0.72
C GLN A 71 31.57 -13.47 -1.36
N GLU A 72 32.41 -14.52 -1.38
CA GLU A 72 33.70 -14.50 -2.10
C GLU A 72 33.54 -14.22 -3.60
N GLU A 73 32.45 -14.71 -4.19
CA GLU A 73 32.07 -14.49 -5.59
C GLU A 73 31.31 -13.16 -5.80
N GLY A 74 31.21 -12.31 -4.77
CA GLY A 74 30.62 -10.96 -4.84
C GLY A 74 29.10 -10.89 -4.62
N PHE A 75 28.46 -11.98 -4.21
CA PHE A 75 27.04 -12.00 -3.83
C PHE A 75 26.89 -11.78 -2.32
N ILE A 76 26.64 -10.55 -1.92
CA ILE A 76 26.40 -10.19 -0.51
C ILE A 76 24.92 -10.40 -0.19
N ALA A 77 24.62 -11.19 0.84
CA ALA A 77 23.27 -11.36 1.35
C ALA A 77 22.91 -10.23 2.33
N GLU A 78 21.69 -9.72 2.23
CA GLU A 78 21.08 -8.92 3.30
C GLU A 78 20.65 -9.87 4.42
N THR A 79 21.57 -10.13 5.36
CA THR A 79 21.24 -10.68 6.67
C THR A 79 20.69 -9.57 7.57
N PRO A 80 19.61 -9.81 8.34
CA PRO A 80 19.25 -8.92 9.44
C PRO A 80 20.45 -8.84 10.39
N ALA A 81 20.86 -7.62 10.73
CA ALA A 81 22.08 -7.33 11.46
C ALA A 81 22.29 -8.25 12.67
N GLU A 82 23.35 -9.04 12.62
CA GLU A 82 24.19 -9.30 13.78
C GLU A 82 25.58 -8.78 13.41
N GLU A 83 25.99 -7.73 14.11
CA GLU A 83 27.35 -7.22 14.06
C GLU A 83 28.30 -8.25 14.68
N ASP A 84 29.54 -8.18 14.18
CA ASP A 84 30.79 -8.65 14.78
C ASP A 84 31.32 -10.04 14.38
N SER A 85 32.28 -10.03 13.46
CA SER A 85 33.61 -10.60 13.75
C SER A 85 34.67 -9.94 12.85
N LEU A 86 35.51 -9.09 13.46
CA LEU A 86 36.87 -8.78 12.99
C LEU A 86 37.67 -10.08 12.75
N ILE A 87 38.60 -10.15 11.78
CA ILE A 87 40.07 -9.99 11.93
C ILE A 87 40.66 -10.36 10.55
N GLU A 88 41.27 -9.45 9.78
CA GLU A 88 42.71 -9.12 9.60
C GLU A 88 43.14 -9.38 8.14
N GLU A 89 43.69 -8.37 7.47
CA GLU A 89 45.12 -8.41 7.13
C GLU A 89 45.66 -7.01 6.76
N ALA A 90 46.69 -6.62 7.52
CA ALA A 90 47.88 -5.86 7.12
C ALA A 90 47.74 -4.59 6.23
N THR A 91 48.11 -3.43 6.79
CA THR A 91 49.51 -2.93 6.70
C THR A 91 49.71 -1.63 7.49
N VAL A 92 50.56 -1.74 8.52
CA VAL A 92 51.60 -0.83 9.01
C VAL A 92 51.57 0.63 8.54
N GLY A 93 51.55 1.55 9.50
CA GLY A 93 51.79 2.98 9.28
C GLY A 93 51.89 3.81 10.55
N THR A 94 52.87 3.46 11.38
CA THR A 94 53.49 4.22 12.48
C THR A 94 53.27 5.75 12.50
N ALA A 95 52.80 6.31 13.62
CA ALA A 95 53.45 7.40 14.37
C ALA A 95 52.48 8.07 15.38
N GLU A 96 52.70 7.69 16.64
CA GLU A 96 52.54 8.44 17.88
C GLU A 96 52.83 9.95 17.74
N VAL A 97 52.02 10.85 18.36
CA VAL A 97 52.44 11.76 19.46
C VAL A 97 51.19 12.28 20.19
N ALA A 98 51.24 12.16 21.52
CA ALA A 98 50.33 12.76 22.49
C ALA A 98 50.34 14.30 22.47
N THR A 99 49.27 14.94 22.98
CA THR A 99 49.37 15.95 24.05
C THR A 99 47.99 16.36 24.55
N GLU A 100 47.93 16.49 25.87
CA GLU A 100 46.86 17.00 26.73
C GLU A 100 46.45 18.45 26.47
N ASN A 101 45.20 18.79 26.82
CA ASN A 101 44.75 19.89 27.70
C ASN A 101 43.23 20.12 27.47
N VAL A 102 42.31 19.85 28.40
CA VAL A 102 42.03 20.51 29.70
C VAL A 102 41.34 21.87 29.53
N VAL A 103 40.02 21.84 29.81
CA VAL A 103 39.20 22.79 30.61
C VAL A 103 38.72 24.11 29.99
N ASP A 104 37.39 24.29 29.96
CA ASP A 104 36.60 25.31 30.69
C ASP A 104 35.17 25.32 30.09
N GLU A 105 34.15 24.78 30.75
CA GLU A 105 33.38 25.34 31.89
C GLU A 105 32.35 26.41 31.47
N ALA A 106 31.08 26.00 31.63
CA ALA A 106 29.85 26.71 31.96
C ALA A 106 29.64 28.17 31.53
N THR A 107 28.43 28.48 31.03
CA THR A 107 27.41 29.16 31.86
C THR A 107 26.06 29.30 31.14
N GLU A 108 25.00 29.08 31.93
CA GLU A 108 23.59 29.24 31.60
C GLU A 108 23.15 30.72 31.51
N ALA A 109 21.98 30.92 30.89
CA ALA A 109 20.82 31.64 31.43
C ALA A 109 20.32 32.91 30.71
N ALA A 110 19.03 32.82 30.35
CA ALA A 110 17.94 33.79 30.47
C ALA A 110 17.82 35.00 29.51
N ALA A 111 16.72 35.00 28.74
CA ALA A 111 15.57 35.94 28.71
C ALA A 111 15.86 37.47 28.91
N ASP A 112 15.22 38.47 28.29
CA ASP A 112 13.93 38.60 27.61
C ASP A 112 13.87 40.00 26.91
N ASN A 113 13.06 40.08 25.86
CA ASN A 113 12.23 41.16 25.26
C ASN A 113 12.52 42.68 25.23
N THR A 114 11.96 43.24 24.13
CA THR A 114 11.28 44.53 23.86
C THR A 114 12.00 45.42 22.84
N ASP A 115 11.36 46.06 21.86
CA ASP A 115 10.04 46.01 21.24
C ASP A 115 10.16 47.01 20.07
N THR A 116 9.76 46.66 18.84
CA THR A 116 9.26 47.60 17.82
C THR A 116 8.59 46.78 16.71
N ALA A 117 7.31 46.51 16.90
CA ALA A 117 6.34 46.30 15.80
C ALA A 117 5.97 47.68 15.19
N PRO A 118 5.20 47.80 14.06
CA PRO A 118 4.28 46.79 13.54
C PRO A 118 4.05 46.73 12.00
N LEU A 119 3.18 45.78 11.62
CA LEU A 119 2.40 45.61 10.37
C LEU A 119 3.13 44.85 9.24
N MET A 120 2.60 43.75 8.67
CA MET A 120 1.21 43.43 8.32
C MET A 120 0.93 41.92 8.44
N ALA A 121 -0.34 41.61 8.69
CA ALA A 121 -0.92 40.29 8.80
C ALA A 121 -0.90 39.47 7.50
N THR A 122 -0.59 38.18 7.65
CA THR A 122 -1.28 37.07 6.97
C THR A 122 -1.25 35.91 7.94
N GLY A 123 -2.39 35.63 8.57
CA GLY A 123 -2.58 34.40 9.33
C GLY A 123 -2.61 33.22 8.37
N ASN A 124 -1.71 32.26 8.56
CA ASN A 124 -1.93 30.90 8.10
C ASN A 124 -2.40 30.09 9.31
N SER A 125 -3.72 29.93 9.40
CA SER A 125 -4.42 29.05 10.33
C SER A 125 -4.36 27.57 9.90
N ASP A 126 -3.30 27.14 9.21
CA ASP A 126 -3.23 25.80 8.60
C ASP A 126 -2.69 24.72 9.56
N GLU A 127 -2.12 25.12 10.70
CA GLU A 127 -1.56 24.20 11.70
C GLU A 127 -2.63 23.56 12.61
N GLU A 128 -3.81 24.19 12.77
CA GLU A 128 -4.80 23.77 13.78
C GLU A 128 -5.69 22.57 13.37
N ASN A 129 -5.66 22.18 12.10
CA ASN A 129 -6.58 21.16 11.56
C ASN A 129 -5.88 19.89 11.06
N THR A 130 -4.58 19.71 11.33
CA THR A 130 -3.84 18.53 10.91
C THR A 130 -4.16 17.33 11.81
N LEU A 131 -4.69 16.26 11.23
CA LEU A 131 -4.94 14.99 11.90
C LEU A 131 -3.79 14.01 11.62
N THR A 132 -3.15 13.55 12.69
CA THR A 132 -2.21 12.43 12.65
C THR A 132 -2.88 11.17 13.14
N ILE A 133 -2.91 10.13 12.31
CA ILE A 133 -3.43 8.82 12.70
C ILE A 133 -2.26 7.93 13.11
N GLU A 134 -2.38 7.30 14.27
CA GLU A 134 -1.40 6.37 14.80
C GLU A 134 -1.92 4.94 14.73
N MET A 135 -1.09 4.02 14.24
CA MET A 135 -1.42 2.59 14.16
C MET A 135 -0.34 1.76 14.85
N PRO A 136 -0.71 0.84 15.76
CA PRO A 136 0.27 -0.03 16.39
C PRO A 136 0.91 -0.95 15.35
N LYS A 137 2.24 -1.10 15.44
CA LYS A 137 3.01 -2.03 14.62
C LYS A 137 2.84 -3.48 15.08
N THR A 138 2.12 -3.71 16.18
CA THR A 138 1.78 -5.04 16.69
C THR A 138 1.16 -5.93 15.60
N GLY A 139 1.79 -7.07 15.35
CA GLY A 139 1.38 -8.01 14.32
C GLY A 139 1.77 -7.63 12.88
N PHE A 140 2.60 -6.61 12.69
CA PHE A 140 3.32 -6.42 11.43
C PHE A 140 4.58 -7.27 11.42
N THR A 141 4.79 -7.96 10.31
CA THR A 141 6.07 -8.54 9.91
C THR A 141 6.79 -7.59 8.94
N ASP A 142 8.09 -7.73 8.76
CA ASP A 142 8.87 -6.91 7.80
C ASP A 142 8.27 -6.96 6.38
N ILE A 143 7.74 -8.13 6.00
CA ILE A 143 7.05 -8.32 4.71
C ILE A 143 5.78 -7.48 4.63
N SER A 144 5.01 -7.40 5.72
CA SER A 144 3.79 -6.59 5.75
C SER A 144 4.06 -5.09 5.76
N LEU A 145 5.19 -4.64 6.33
CA LEU A 145 5.63 -3.24 6.25
C LEU A 145 6.08 -2.88 4.84
N ASP A 146 6.86 -3.74 4.20
CA ASP A 146 7.23 -3.59 2.79
C ASP A 146 5.96 -3.58 1.91
N ASN A 147 5.00 -4.47 2.16
CA ASN A 147 3.71 -4.46 1.49
C ASN A 147 2.94 -3.15 1.68
N LEU A 148 2.91 -2.61 2.90
CA LEU A 148 2.26 -1.33 3.21
C LEU A 148 2.89 -0.22 2.38
N GLN A 149 4.21 -0.10 2.41
CA GLN A 149 4.94 0.89 1.61
C GLN A 149 4.64 0.71 0.12
N LYS A 150 4.62 -0.53 -0.39
CA LYS A 150 4.25 -0.82 -1.78
C LYS A 150 2.82 -0.41 -2.13
N ILE A 151 1.84 -0.56 -1.23
CA ILE A 151 0.47 -0.07 -1.46
C ILE A 151 0.50 1.45 -1.62
N ILE A 152 1.15 2.13 -0.67
CA ILE A 152 1.24 3.60 -0.63
C ILE A 152 1.89 4.12 -1.89
N THR A 153 3.09 3.65 -2.25
CA THR A 153 3.77 4.03 -3.49
C THR A 153 2.90 3.78 -4.72
N SER A 154 2.27 2.59 -4.82
CA SER A 154 1.44 2.27 -6.01
C SER A 154 0.18 3.13 -6.18
N LYS A 155 -0.24 3.84 -5.13
CA LYS A 155 -1.43 4.69 -5.09
C LYS A 155 -1.10 6.13 -4.68
N GLU A 156 0.17 6.49 -4.63
CA GLU A 156 0.62 7.75 -4.05
C GLU A 156 -0.01 8.94 -4.76
N THR A 157 0.05 8.97 -6.09
CA THR A 157 -0.56 10.04 -6.91
C THR A 157 -2.06 10.17 -6.69
N LEU A 158 -2.76 9.04 -6.52
CA LEU A 158 -4.20 9.00 -6.29
C LEU A 158 -4.56 9.47 -4.88
N LEU A 159 -3.79 9.04 -3.87
CA LEU A 159 -3.98 9.44 -2.48
C LEU A 159 -3.66 10.91 -2.27
N LYS A 160 -2.59 11.43 -2.90
CA LYS A 160 -2.24 12.86 -2.90
C LYS A 160 -3.40 13.72 -3.41
N LYS A 161 -3.98 13.34 -4.56
CA LYS A 161 -5.15 14.04 -5.11
C LYS A 161 -6.39 13.92 -4.20
N ALA A 162 -6.63 12.75 -3.60
CA ALA A 162 -7.80 12.54 -2.75
C ALA A 162 -7.72 13.34 -1.45
N LEU A 163 -6.55 13.35 -0.81
CA LEU A 163 -6.30 14.00 0.47
C LEU A 163 -5.92 15.47 0.34
N GLY A 164 -5.52 15.91 -0.85
CA GLY A 164 -5.04 17.28 -1.09
C GLY A 164 -3.65 17.53 -0.51
N THR A 165 -2.83 16.49 -0.34
CA THR A 165 -1.48 16.59 0.25
C THR A 165 -0.39 16.29 -0.77
N GLU A 166 0.73 17.00 -0.66
CA GLU A 166 1.89 16.80 -1.55
C GLU A 166 2.86 15.72 -1.06
N ARG A 167 2.83 15.40 0.25
CA ARG A 167 3.76 14.47 0.91
C ARG A 167 3.01 13.46 1.77
N LEU A 168 3.27 12.17 1.52
CA LEU A 168 2.72 11.03 2.28
C LEU A 168 3.86 10.37 3.08
N LEU A 169 4.37 11.06 4.09
CA LEU A 169 5.44 10.52 4.94
C LEU A 169 4.85 9.57 5.97
N VAL A 170 5.39 8.37 6.08
CA VAL A 170 5.07 7.43 7.17
C VAL A 170 6.20 7.53 8.19
N ALA A 171 5.90 8.02 9.39
CA ALA A 171 6.88 8.02 10.47
C ALA A 171 6.80 6.70 11.25
N ASP A 172 7.90 5.96 11.28
CA ASP A 172 8.04 4.73 12.08
C ASP A 172 8.72 5.09 13.41
N THR A 173 7.98 5.00 14.52
CA THR A 173 8.49 5.25 15.87
C THR A 173 8.85 3.93 16.58
N GLY A 174 9.21 2.90 15.81
CA GLY A 174 9.59 1.57 16.31
C GLY A 174 8.39 0.70 16.66
N ASP A 175 7.52 1.18 17.55
CA ASP A 175 6.35 0.45 18.05
C ASP A 175 5.03 0.90 17.36
N THR A 176 5.01 2.11 16.83
CA THR A 176 3.81 2.73 16.23
C THR A 176 4.14 3.42 14.91
N LEU A 177 3.27 3.26 13.92
CA LEU A 177 3.31 3.96 12.64
C LEU A 177 2.42 5.20 12.69
N LYS A 178 2.96 6.37 12.34
CA LYS A 178 2.22 7.64 12.31
C LYS A 178 2.01 8.12 10.88
N PHE A 179 0.79 8.55 10.59
CA PHE A 179 0.33 9.04 9.29
C PHE A 179 -0.15 10.50 9.41
N PRO A 180 0.77 11.49 9.34
CA PRO A 180 0.43 12.91 9.33
C PRO A 180 0.00 13.36 7.92
N TRP A 181 -1.09 12.80 7.40
CA TRP A 181 -1.52 13.01 6.00
C TRP A 181 -2.82 13.79 5.85
N PHE A 182 -3.53 14.03 6.95
CA PHE A 182 -4.93 14.40 6.89
C PHE A 182 -5.12 15.81 7.40
N THR A 183 -5.90 16.59 6.66
CA THR A 183 -6.40 17.88 7.13
C THR A 183 -7.90 17.74 7.34
N LEU A 184 -8.38 18.11 8.52
CA LEU A 184 -9.80 18.12 8.86
C LEU A 184 -10.41 19.43 8.38
N HIS A 185 -11.49 19.34 7.62
CA HIS A 185 -12.23 20.50 7.11
C HIS A 185 -13.55 20.70 7.84
N GLY A 186 -13.69 20.12 9.04
CA GLY A 186 -14.89 20.24 9.87
C GLY A 186 -16.10 19.47 9.32
N LEU A 187 -15.91 18.53 8.39
CA LEU A 187 -17.03 17.68 7.95
C LEU A 187 -17.27 16.53 8.91
N GLU A 188 -18.54 16.22 9.11
CA GLU A 188 -18.98 15.10 9.92
C GLU A 188 -18.46 13.75 9.36
N GLY A 189 -17.73 13.01 10.20
CA GLY A 189 -17.19 11.69 9.87
C GLY A 189 -15.88 11.70 9.07
N GLU A 190 -15.19 12.84 8.90
CA GLU A 190 -13.86 12.89 8.26
C GLU A 190 -12.81 12.09 9.02
N ALA A 191 -12.65 12.34 10.32
CA ALA A 191 -11.68 11.63 11.14
C ALA A 191 -11.93 10.11 11.14
N ASP A 192 -13.19 9.68 11.20
CA ASP A 192 -13.58 8.27 11.11
C ASP A 192 -13.28 7.69 9.71
N ALA A 193 -13.57 8.43 8.64
CA ALA A 193 -13.27 8.00 7.27
C ALA A 193 -11.77 7.79 7.05
N TYR A 194 -10.93 8.72 7.52
CA TYR A 194 -9.48 8.64 7.43
C TYR A 194 -8.91 7.52 8.31
N SER A 195 -9.41 7.38 9.54
CA SER A 195 -9.01 6.30 10.46
C SER A 195 -9.30 4.93 9.86
N ARG A 196 -10.50 4.74 9.29
CA ARG A 196 -10.87 3.51 8.60
C ARG A 196 -10.03 3.26 7.36
N LEU A 197 -9.66 4.30 6.61
CA LEU A 197 -8.84 4.15 5.42
C LEU A 197 -7.46 3.60 5.79
N ILE A 198 -6.80 4.22 6.77
CA ILE A 198 -5.49 3.77 7.25
C ILE A 198 -5.59 2.36 7.83
N ALA A 199 -6.58 2.09 8.69
CA ALA A 199 -6.80 0.77 9.25
C ALA A 199 -6.98 -0.29 8.15
N ALA A 200 -7.78 -0.01 7.13
CA ALA A 200 -8.01 -0.94 6.02
C ALA A 200 -6.77 -1.14 5.14
N ILE A 201 -5.95 -0.10 4.93
CA ILE A 201 -4.67 -0.22 4.21
C ILE A 201 -3.71 -1.11 5.00
N CYS A 202 -3.59 -0.90 6.32
CA CYS A 202 -2.80 -1.73 7.22
C CYS A 202 -3.26 -3.19 7.22
N ASP A 203 -4.57 -3.42 7.34
CA ASP A 203 -5.19 -4.75 7.25
C ASP A 203 -4.90 -5.44 5.93
N THR A 204 -4.99 -4.69 4.83
CA THR A 204 -4.71 -5.19 3.49
C THR A 204 -3.25 -5.58 3.33
N ALA A 205 -2.33 -4.79 3.91
CA ALA A 205 -0.90 -5.07 3.91
C ALA A 205 -0.56 -6.35 4.69
N LYS A 206 -1.25 -6.61 5.82
CA LYS A 206 -1.14 -7.84 6.61
C LYS A 206 -1.70 -9.07 5.88
N LYS A 207 -2.89 -8.94 5.27
CA LYS A 207 -3.62 -10.07 4.64
C LYS A 207 -3.06 -10.47 3.27
N ARG A 208 -2.56 -9.53 2.46
CA ARG A 208 -2.12 -9.82 1.07
C ARG A 208 -0.69 -10.35 1.01
N ARG A 209 -0.52 -11.56 0.47
CA ARG A 209 0.78 -12.23 0.32
C ARG A 209 1.72 -11.63 -0.74
N ARG A 210 1.18 -10.92 -1.75
CA ARG A 210 1.98 -10.29 -2.81
C ARG A 210 1.35 -8.97 -3.25
N ILE A 211 2.10 -7.89 -3.10
CA ILE A 211 1.72 -6.55 -3.57
C ILE A 211 2.77 -6.06 -4.57
N THR A 212 2.31 -5.36 -5.60
CA THR A 212 3.19 -4.79 -6.64
C THR A 212 3.14 -3.27 -6.54
N ALA A 213 4.30 -2.64 -6.38
CA ALA A 213 4.45 -1.18 -6.34
C ALA A 213 4.31 -0.51 -7.72
N ARG A 214 3.48 -1.07 -8.61
CA ARG A 214 3.29 -0.49 -9.94
C ARG A 214 2.26 0.62 -9.84
N GLU A 215 2.75 1.85 -9.91
CA GLU A 215 1.92 3.01 -10.20
C GLU A 215 1.27 2.82 -11.57
N ARG A 216 -0.05 2.99 -11.63
CA ARG A 216 -0.79 3.02 -12.88
C ARG A 216 -1.34 4.42 -13.00
N GLY A 217 -0.99 5.10 -14.09
CA GLY A 217 -1.65 6.34 -14.47
C GLY A 217 -3.15 6.09 -14.61
N SER A 218 -3.93 6.93 -13.94
CA SER A 218 -5.38 6.91 -13.94
C SER A 218 -5.89 7.94 -14.93
N GLU A 219 -6.72 7.50 -15.88
CA GLU A 219 -7.48 8.42 -16.74
C GLU A 219 -8.67 9.01 -15.97
N ASN A 220 -9.22 8.23 -15.02
CA ASN A 220 -10.34 8.63 -14.19
C ASN A 220 -10.06 8.28 -12.72
N ASP A 221 -9.57 9.28 -11.99
CA ASP A 221 -9.18 9.16 -10.58
C ASP A 221 -10.36 8.71 -9.70
N LYS A 222 -11.56 9.24 -9.96
CA LYS A 222 -12.75 8.90 -9.16
C LYS A 222 -13.16 7.43 -9.29
N PHE A 223 -13.03 6.85 -10.49
CA PHE A 223 -13.28 5.42 -10.71
C PHE A 223 -12.22 4.56 -10.01
N ASP A 224 -10.95 4.90 -10.19
CA ASP A 224 -9.84 4.12 -9.64
C ASP A 224 -9.82 4.17 -8.11
N MET A 225 -10.10 5.33 -7.50
CA MET A 225 -10.25 5.45 -6.05
C MET A 225 -11.45 4.67 -5.54
N ARG A 226 -12.59 4.70 -6.23
CA ARG A 226 -13.74 3.85 -5.87
C ARG A 226 -13.35 2.37 -5.88
N LEU A 227 -12.67 1.91 -6.92
CA LEU A 227 -12.23 0.53 -7.04
C LEU A 227 -11.25 0.17 -5.91
N PHE A 228 -10.34 1.08 -5.56
CA PHE A 228 -9.42 0.91 -4.44
C PHE A 228 -10.18 0.80 -3.11
N LEU A 229 -11.16 1.66 -2.85
CA LEU A 229 -12.01 1.59 -1.65
C LEU A 229 -12.79 0.28 -1.56
N VAL A 230 -13.32 -0.22 -2.68
CA VAL A 230 -13.97 -1.55 -2.73
C VAL A 230 -12.97 -2.67 -2.39
N GLN A 231 -11.75 -2.59 -2.90
CA GLN A 231 -10.68 -3.55 -2.59
C GLN A 231 -10.23 -3.52 -1.12
N LEU A 232 -10.41 -2.39 -0.43
CA LEU A 232 -10.17 -2.22 1.00
C LEU A 232 -11.36 -2.65 1.86
N GLY A 233 -12.53 -2.91 1.26
CA GLY A 233 -13.74 -3.37 1.96
C GLY A 233 -14.76 -2.27 2.28
N PHE A 234 -14.64 -1.07 1.69
CA PHE A 234 -15.60 0.03 1.87
C PHE A 234 -16.88 -0.22 1.06
N VAL A 235 -17.65 -1.23 1.45
CA VAL A 235 -18.90 -1.65 0.80
C VAL A 235 -20.02 -1.60 1.83
N GLY A 236 -21.14 -0.97 1.48
CA GLY A 236 -22.27 -0.80 2.39
C GLY A 236 -22.61 0.66 2.67
N ASN A 237 -23.69 0.86 3.42
CA ASN A 237 -24.22 2.18 3.75
C ASN A 237 -23.39 2.87 4.86
N GLU A 238 -22.77 2.11 5.74
CA GLU A 238 -21.88 2.60 6.80
C GLU A 238 -20.66 3.34 6.22
N TYR A 239 -20.17 2.90 5.06
CA TYR A 239 -19.06 3.57 4.36
C TYR A 239 -19.54 4.64 3.38
N LYS A 240 -20.84 4.99 3.33
CA LYS A 240 -21.37 5.99 2.39
C LYS A 240 -20.74 7.35 2.61
N THR A 241 -20.63 7.78 3.88
CA THR A 241 -20.00 9.05 4.25
C THR A 241 -18.51 9.05 3.93
N ALA A 242 -17.79 7.99 4.33
CA ALA A 242 -16.37 7.86 4.05
C ALA A 242 -16.05 7.87 2.54
N ARG A 243 -16.83 7.14 1.72
CA ARG A 243 -16.70 7.15 0.26
C ARG A 243 -16.94 8.54 -0.33
N ARG A 244 -17.95 9.28 0.18
CA ARG A 244 -18.24 10.64 -0.27
C ARG A 244 -17.07 11.58 0.01
N ILE A 245 -16.49 11.50 1.20
CA ILE A 245 -15.34 12.33 1.63
C ILE A 245 -14.10 12.02 0.78
N LEU A 246 -13.74 10.74 0.66
CA LEU A 246 -12.52 10.33 -0.04
C LEU A 246 -12.57 10.51 -1.57
N LEU A 247 -13.77 10.65 -2.14
CA LEU A 247 -13.98 10.87 -3.58
C LEU A 247 -14.27 12.34 -3.94
N ARG A 248 -14.36 13.26 -2.96
CA ARG A 248 -14.83 14.64 -3.21
C ARG A 248 -13.84 15.47 -4.04
N ASN A 249 -12.55 15.25 -3.83
CA ASN A 249 -11.46 16.02 -4.46
C ASN A 249 -11.00 15.41 -5.79
N LEU A 250 -11.59 14.28 -6.21
CA LEU A 250 -11.17 13.53 -7.39
C LEU A 250 -12.02 13.86 -8.61
N THR A 251 -11.36 14.01 -9.75
CA THR A 251 -11.99 14.30 -11.03
C THR A 251 -12.49 13.02 -11.72
N GLY A 252 -13.52 13.19 -12.56
CA GLY A 252 -14.09 12.11 -13.36
C GLY A 252 -15.34 11.47 -12.77
N ASN A 253 -15.71 10.30 -13.29
CA ASN A 253 -16.96 9.62 -12.98
C ASN A 253 -16.72 8.29 -12.24
N SER A 254 -17.50 7.98 -11.22
CA SER A 254 -17.25 6.78 -10.41
C SER A 254 -17.68 5.45 -11.08
N SER A 255 -18.45 5.51 -12.17
CA SER A 255 -19.08 4.33 -12.78
C SER A 255 -18.27 3.69 -13.91
N TRP A 256 -17.50 4.49 -14.66
CA TRP A 256 -16.83 4.03 -15.89
C TRP A 256 -15.35 4.39 -15.88
N LYS A 257 -14.49 3.44 -16.27
CA LYS A 257 -13.04 3.63 -16.30
C LYS A 257 -12.61 4.78 -17.22
N SER A 258 -13.26 4.96 -18.37
CA SER A 258 -13.02 6.06 -19.32
C SER A 258 -13.83 7.33 -19.02
N GLY A 259 -14.57 7.38 -17.90
CA GLY A 259 -15.39 8.52 -17.51
C GLY A 259 -16.80 8.55 -18.13
N HIS A 260 -16.97 7.97 -19.32
CA HIS A 260 -18.25 7.91 -20.05
C HIS A 260 -18.69 6.46 -20.30
N ALA A 261 -20.01 6.27 -20.49
CA ALA A 261 -20.53 4.95 -20.86
C ALA A 261 -19.94 4.53 -22.22
N PRO A 262 -19.55 3.26 -22.39
CA PRO A 262 -19.04 2.78 -23.66
C PRO A 262 -20.11 2.99 -24.74
N ASN A 263 -19.72 3.56 -25.87
CA ASN A 263 -20.62 3.81 -26.99
C ASN A 263 -21.05 2.46 -27.57
N ARG A 264 -22.22 1.97 -27.15
CA ARG A 264 -22.81 0.75 -27.70
C ARG A 264 -23.49 1.17 -29.01
N PRO A 265 -23.06 0.66 -30.18
CA PRO A 265 -23.82 0.89 -31.40
C PRO A 265 -25.24 0.38 -31.18
N ALA A 266 -26.23 1.22 -31.50
CA ALA A 266 -27.64 0.84 -31.41
C ALA A 266 -27.84 -0.49 -32.17
N PRO A 267 -28.69 -1.41 -31.65
CA PRO A 267 -29.03 -2.59 -32.43
C PRO A 267 -29.61 -2.13 -33.76
N ASN A 268 -28.99 -2.53 -34.88
CA ASN A 268 -29.54 -2.35 -36.21
C ASN A 268 -30.89 -3.07 -36.23
N ASN A 269 -31.98 -2.31 -36.11
CA ASN A 269 -33.27 -2.73 -36.62
C ASN A 269 -33.18 -2.64 -38.14
N THR A 270 -32.58 -3.64 -38.78
CA THR A 270 -32.84 -3.91 -40.19
C THR A 270 -34.12 -4.73 -40.22
N GLU A 271 -35.20 -4.09 -40.64
CA GLU A 271 -36.44 -4.72 -41.04
C GLU A 271 -36.13 -5.79 -42.09
N ASP A 272 -36.40 -7.05 -41.77
CA ASP A 272 -36.71 -8.06 -42.78
C ASP A 272 -38.11 -8.59 -42.48
N ALA A 273 -39.02 -8.25 -43.38
CA ALA A 273 -40.42 -8.65 -43.34
C ALA A 273 -40.53 -10.12 -43.75
N GLY A 274 -40.75 -10.99 -42.78
CA GLY A 274 -41.12 -12.39 -42.99
C GLY A 274 -42.29 -12.79 -42.11
N SER A 275 -43.49 -12.81 -42.69
CA SER A 275 -44.76 -13.23 -42.09
C SER A 275 -44.70 -14.51 -41.25
N ALA A 276 -45.23 -14.45 -40.03
CA ALA A 276 -45.99 -15.56 -39.45
C ALA A 276 -47.02 -15.02 -38.43
N SER A 277 -48.27 -15.36 -38.68
CA SER A 277 -49.51 -14.78 -38.15
C SER A 277 -49.69 -14.92 -36.63
N ARG A 278 -50.29 -13.88 -36.02
CA ARG A 278 -51.03 -13.97 -34.75
C ARG A 278 -52.36 -14.70 -34.99
N PRO A 279 -52.83 -15.57 -34.08
CA PRO A 279 -54.26 -15.71 -33.88
C PRO A 279 -54.72 -14.73 -32.79
N ALA A 280 -55.78 -14.01 -33.11
CA ALA A 280 -56.59 -13.24 -32.19
C ALA A 280 -57.72 -14.12 -31.66
N ASP A 281 -58.04 -13.99 -30.37
CA ASP A 281 -59.40 -14.04 -29.77
C ASP A 281 -59.22 -13.66 -28.28
N ASN A 282 -59.36 -12.39 -27.86
CA ASN A 282 -60.59 -11.61 -27.53
C ASN A 282 -61.21 -12.03 -26.16
N PRO A 283 -62.03 -11.21 -25.45
CA PRO A 283 -61.98 -9.77 -25.12
C PRO A 283 -62.23 -9.45 -23.61
N SER A 284 -62.19 -8.14 -23.29
CA SER A 284 -63.00 -7.43 -22.27
C SER A 284 -62.65 -7.65 -20.78
N GLU A 285 -62.62 -6.64 -19.90
CA GLU A 285 -63.39 -5.39 -19.90
C GLU A 285 -62.82 -4.38 -18.86
N THR A 286 -62.94 -3.08 -19.21
CA THR A 286 -63.18 -1.88 -18.35
C THR A 286 -62.23 -1.56 -17.17
N ALA A 287 -61.43 -0.48 -17.24
CA ALA A 287 -61.78 0.93 -16.94
C ALA A 287 -62.40 1.10 -15.54
N THR A 288 -61.78 1.78 -14.57
CA THR A 288 -61.73 3.26 -14.42
C THR A 288 -60.53 3.65 -13.53
N GLU A 289 -59.68 4.60 -13.92
CA GLU A 289 -59.74 6.04 -13.60
C GLU A 289 -60.23 6.37 -12.18
N THR A 290 -59.35 6.92 -11.33
CA THR A 290 -59.56 8.17 -10.55
C THR A 290 -58.35 8.38 -9.61
N VAL A 291 -57.66 9.52 -9.78
CA VAL A 291 -56.81 10.17 -8.77
C VAL A 291 -57.69 11.19 -8.04
N PRO A 292 -57.60 11.31 -6.71
CA PRO A 292 -57.04 12.54 -6.13
C PRO A 292 -56.17 12.31 -4.87
N GLN A 293 -55.15 13.15 -4.71
CA GLN A 293 -54.53 13.53 -3.42
C GLN A 293 -55.46 14.50 -2.65
N PRO A 294 -55.09 15.04 -1.46
CA PRO A 294 -54.33 14.53 -0.30
C PRO A 294 -55.14 14.73 1.02
N GLU A 295 -54.48 14.52 2.17
CA GLU A 295 -54.66 15.24 3.46
C GLU A 295 -55.05 14.44 4.73
N THR A 296 -54.21 14.71 5.74
CA THR A 296 -54.46 14.81 7.19
C THR A 296 -54.65 13.57 8.08
N GLU A 297 -53.67 13.45 8.98
CA GLU A 297 -53.80 13.31 10.44
C GLU A 297 -54.49 12.09 11.06
N GLY A 298 -53.74 11.43 11.95
CA GLY A 298 -54.19 11.27 13.33
C GLY A 298 -54.49 9.84 13.78
N GLY A 299 -53.90 9.49 14.93
CA GLY A 299 -54.45 8.48 15.85
C GLY A 299 -53.97 7.06 15.58
N GLU A 300 -52.95 6.57 16.29
CA GLU A 300 -53.09 5.92 17.61
C GLU A 300 -53.51 4.44 17.55
N ASN A 301 -52.60 3.63 18.08
CA ASN A 301 -52.84 2.56 19.07
C ASN A 301 -53.15 1.09 18.72
N TYR A 302 -52.35 0.27 19.43
CA TYR A 302 -52.56 -1.08 19.98
C TYR A 302 -52.92 -2.27 19.06
N GLY A 303 -51.92 -3.16 18.90
CA GLY A 303 -51.88 -4.40 19.71
C GLY A 303 -52.50 -5.66 19.10
N LYS A 304 -51.64 -6.57 18.63
CA LYS A 304 -51.45 -7.94 19.17
C LYS A 304 -50.29 -8.63 18.47
#